data_AF-A0A5N9AS79-F1
#
_entry.id   AF-A0A5N9AS79-F1
#
_cell.length_a   1.000
_cell.length_b   1.000
_cell.length_c   1.000
_cell.angle_alpha   90.00
_cell.angle_beta   90.00
_cell.angle_gamma   90.00
#
_symmetry.space_group_name_H-M   'P 1'
#
loop_
_entity.id
_entity.type
_entity.pdbx_description
1 polymer ?
#
loop_
_entity_poly.entity_id
_entity_poly.type
_entity_poly.pdbx_seq_one_letter_code
_entity_poly.pdbx_strand_id
1 'polypeptide(L)'
;MKLFASLTLCCTGILILYFVTMPRVHAHGDMKQIYKGNTANFEISVKSIPHKPMVGQAHFSIEPKNASTGEPVTQALITLIVRLEDEAFQSRAVNSPSSPTVYDANLTFYEEGPWEAEVKIETIPGQENSVYFIVDVSGESVVSGTGAGYFFIFVFGVLVLGVGTLTFRYRNKGTRSA
;
A
#
# COMPACT_ATOMS: atom_id res chain seq x y z
N MET A 1 34.68 -21.56 -26.08
CA MET A 1 34.09 -20.20 -26.26
C MET A 1 32.65 -20.19 -26.79
N LYS A 2 32.19 -21.18 -27.56
CA LYS A 2 30.80 -21.24 -28.08
C LYS A 2 29.72 -21.58 -27.03
N LEU A 3 30.06 -22.28 -25.95
CA LEU A 3 29.12 -22.62 -24.87
C LEU A 3 28.67 -21.40 -24.04
N PHE A 4 29.58 -20.45 -23.79
CA PHE A 4 29.26 -19.26 -23.00
C PHE A 4 28.31 -18.33 -23.73
N ALA A 5 28.48 -18.15 -25.06
CA ALA A 5 27.58 -17.33 -25.87
C ALA A 5 26.13 -17.86 -25.94
N SER A 6 25.95 -19.19 -25.88
CA SER A 6 24.63 -19.83 -25.88
C SER A 6 23.90 -19.66 -24.55
N LEU A 7 24.64 -19.68 -23.43
CA LEU A 7 24.07 -19.49 -22.10
C LEU A 7 23.60 -18.03 -21.88
N THR A 8 24.34 -17.05 -22.39
CA THR A 8 23.97 -15.64 -22.30
C THR A 8 22.72 -15.33 -23.12
N LEU A 9 22.56 -15.95 -24.30
CA LEU A 9 21.39 -15.79 -25.17
C LEU A 9 20.11 -16.37 -24.52
N CYS A 10 20.25 -17.45 -23.76
CA CYS A 10 19.13 -18.08 -23.07
C CYS A 10 18.66 -17.24 -21.86
N CYS A 11 19.62 -16.70 -21.09
CA CYS A 11 19.31 -15.79 -19.98
C CYS A 11 18.62 -14.50 -20.44
N THR A 12 19.05 -13.90 -21.55
CA THR A 12 18.39 -12.69 -22.09
C THR A 12 16.99 -13.01 -22.63
N GLY A 13 16.77 -14.17 -23.24
CA GLY A 13 15.45 -14.61 -23.69
C GLY A 13 14.45 -14.78 -22.54
N ILE A 14 14.88 -15.38 -21.42
CA ILE A 14 14.05 -15.55 -20.22
C ILE A 14 13.71 -14.19 -19.60
N LEU A 15 14.68 -13.27 -19.55
CA LEU A 15 14.48 -11.94 -18.97
C LEU A 15 13.47 -11.10 -19.77
N ILE A 16 13.48 -11.22 -21.10
CA ILE A 16 12.50 -10.55 -21.98
C ILE A 16 11.09 -11.14 -21.76
N LEU A 17 10.97 -12.46 -21.59
CA LEU A 17 9.68 -13.11 -21.29
C LEU A 17 9.09 -12.65 -19.95
N TYR A 18 9.91 -12.41 -18.93
CA TYR A 18 9.46 -11.84 -17.65
C TYR A 18 9.02 -10.37 -17.75
N PHE A 19 9.59 -9.59 -18.66
CA PHE A 19 9.16 -8.19 -18.85
C PHE A 19 7.79 -8.08 -19.54
N VAL A 20 7.46 -9.03 -20.43
CA VAL A 20 6.20 -9.00 -21.20
C VAL A 20 4.99 -9.41 -20.35
N THR A 21 5.18 -10.15 -19.26
CA THR A 21 4.11 -10.56 -18.35
C THR A 21 3.81 -9.55 -17.23
N MET A 22 4.50 -8.42 -17.18
CA MET A 22 4.23 -7.41 -16.15
C MET A 22 2.82 -6.84 -16.34
N PRO A 23 1.95 -6.87 -15.31
CA PRO A 23 0.66 -6.21 -15.37
C PRO A 23 0.88 -4.71 -15.62
N ARG A 24 0.11 -4.13 -16.54
CA ARG A 24 0.14 -2.69 -16.82
C ARG A 24 -0.42 -1.94 -15.61
N VAL A 25 0.46 -1.51 -14.71
CA VAL A 25 0.12 -0.61 -13.60
C VAL A 25 -0.28 0.73 -14.18
N HIS A 26 -1.56 1.07 -14.06
CA HIS A 26 -2.06 2.40 -14.44
C HIS A 26 -2.00 3.31 -13.21
N ALA A 27 -1.15 4.33 -13.27
CA ALA A 27 -1.17 5.41 -12.29
C ALA A 27 -2.41 6.29 -12.52
N HIS A 28 -3.49 6.04 -11.79
CA HIS A 28 -4.67 6.89 -11.79
C HIS A 28 -4.51 7.92 -10.66
N GLY A 29 -3.90 9.07 -11.00
CA GLY A 29 -3.67 10.18 -10.06
C GLY A 29 -4.89 11.06 -9.79
N ASP A 30 -6.09 10.65 -10.22
CA ASP A 30 -7.34 11.32 -9.86
C ASP A 30 -7.90 10.68 -8.59
N MET A 31 -8.62 11.40 -7.73
CA MET A 31 -9.27 10.83 -6.56
C MET A 31 -10.70 10.44 -6.89
N LYS A 32 -11.08 9.19 -6.63
CA LYS A 32 -12.47 8.76 -6.87
C LYS A 32 -13.24 8.72 -5.57
N GLN A 33 -14.47 9.27 -5.60
CA GLN A 33 -15.41 9.13 -4.50
C GLN A 33 -15.81 7.66 -4.35
N ILE A 34 -15.49 7.09 -3.20
CA ILE A 34 -15.84 5.72 -2.82
C ILE A 34 -17.09 5.69 -1.94
N TYR A 35 -17.39 6.80 -1.27
CA TYR A 35 -18.57 6.90 -0.43
C TYR A 35 -19.10 8.33 -0.38
N LYS A 36 -20.43 8.45 -0.29
CA LYS A 36 -21.13 9.69 0.04
C LYS A 36 -22.37 9.35 0.84
N GLY A 37 -22.54 9.98 1.99
CA GLY A 37 -23.73 9.79 2.82
C GLY A 37 -23.96 10.90 3.80
N ASN A 38 -25.11 10.86 4.45
CA ASN A 38 -25.57 11.91 5.36
C ASN A 38 -25.77 11.36 6.77
N THR A 39 -25.42 12.19 7.74
CA THR A 39 -25.84 12.08 9.15
C THR A 39 -26.91 13.11 9.44
N ALA A 40 -27.35 13.18 10.70
CA ALA A 40 -28.26 14.24 11.15
C ALA A 40 -27.73 15.66 10.87
N ASN A 41 -26.42 15.87 10.95
CA ASN A 41 -25.81 17.21 10.91
C ASN A 41 -24.86 17.43 9.73
N PHE A 42 -24.34 16.35 9.13
CA PHE A 42 -23.26 16.42 8.14
C PHE A 42 -23.52 15.52 6.93
N GLU A 43 -23.26 16.04 5.73
CA GLU A 43 -22.98 15.25 4.53
C GLU A 43 -21.47 14.97 4.49
N ILE A 44 -21.08 13.70 4.34
CA ILE A 44 -19.69 13.27 4.29
C ILE A 44 -19.43 12.61 2.94
N SER A 45 -18.46 13.14 2.19
CA SER A 45 -17.90 12.50 0.99
C SER A 45 -16.51 11.96 1.32
N VAL A 46 -16.25 10.72 0.92
CA VAL A 46 -14.95 10.05 1.09
C VAL A 46 -14.44 9.66 -0.29
N LYS A 47 -13.21 10.07 -0.58
CA LYS A 47 -12.46 9.71 -1.79
C LYS A 47 -11.23 8.91 -1.42
N SER A 48 -10.76 8.05 -2.31
CA SER A 48 -9.54 7.29 -2.08
C SER A 48 -8.61 7.23 -3.29
N ILE A 49 -7.32 7.07 -3.00
CA ILE A 49 -6.27 6.61 -3.92
C ILE A 49 -5.61 5.36 -3.32
N PRO A 50 -5.59 4.23 -4.04
CA PRO A 50 -6.22 4.01 -5.34
C PRO A 50 -7.76 4.07 -5.32
N HIS A 51 -8.38 4.23 -6.49
CA HIS A 51 -9.85 4.34 -6.64
C HIS A 51 -10.62 3.14 -6.10
N LYS A 52 -9.98 1.97 -6.16
CA LYS A 52 -10.38 0.76 -5.47
C LYS A 52 -9.26 0.48 -4.49
N PRO A 53 -9.46 0.70 -3.19
CA PRO A 53 -8.48 0.34 -2.19
C PRO A 53 -7.99 -1.09 -2.39
N MET A 54 -6.70 -1.27 -2.20
CA MET A 54 -6.03 -2.55 -2.35
C MET A 54 -5.09 -2.76 -1.18
N VAL A 55 -4.67 -4.01 -0.98
CA VAL A 55 -3.71 -4.33 0.08
C VAL A 55 -2.45 -3.47 -0.10
N GLY A 56 -2.04 -2.81 0.98
CA GLY A 56 -1.02 -1.78 0.99
C GLY A 56 -1.54 -0.41 1.42
N GLN A 57 -0.84 0.65 1.03
CA GLN A 57 -1.17 2.02 1.42
C GLN A 57 -2.35 2.56 0.62
N ALA A 58 -3.32 3.12 1.33
CA ALA A 58 -4.42 3.87 0.77
C ALA A 58 -4.46 5.28 1.38
N HIS A 59 -4.60 6.26 0.50
CA HIS A 59 -4.83 7.64 0.85
C HIS A 59 -6.32 7.94 0.77
N PHE A 60 -6.88 8.58 1.79
CA PHE A 60 -8.28 8.96 1.88
C PHE A 60 -8.41 10.46 2.05
N SER A 61 -9.33 11.07 1.31
CA SER A 61 -9.72 12.46 1.48
C SER A 61 -11.19 12.52 1.88
N ILE A 62 -11.46 13.24 2.96
CA ILE A 62 -12.76 13.34 3.60
C ILE A 62 -13.21 14.79 3.52
N GLU A 63 -14.39 15.01 2.93
CA GLU A 63 -14.98 16.32 2.71
C GLU A 63 -16.32 16.42 3.48
N PRO A 64 -16.31 16.98 4.71
CA PRO A 64 -17.52 17.19 5.48
C PRO A 64 -18.23 18.49 5.04
N LYS A 65 -19.56 18.43 4.93
CA LYS A 65 -20.43 19.59 4.73
C LYS A 65 -21.56 19.57 5.74
N ASN A 66 -22.03 20.72 6.17
CA ASN A 66 -23.23 20.82 6.97
C ASN A 66 -24.44 20.32 6.13
N ALA A 67 -25.23 19.40 6.68
CA ALA A 67 -26.36 18.80 5.95
C ALA A 67 -27.49 19.81 5.65
N SER A 68 -27.66 20.83 6.50
CA SER A 68 -28.72 21.83 6.36
C SER A 68 -28.33 22.97 5.41
N THR A 69 -27.08 23.45 5.49
CA THR A 69 -26.63 24.61 4.71
C THR A 69 -25.81 24.24 3.47
N GLY A 70 -25.25 23.03 3.42
CA GLY A 70 -24.33 22.60 2.36
C GLY A 70 -22.93 23.22 2.45
N GLU A 71 -22.66 24.03 3.47
CA GLU A 71 -21.37 24.70 3.66
C GLU A 71 -20.29 23.70 4.14
N PRO A 72 -19.04 23.83 3.66
CA PRO A 72 -17.96 22.95 4.10
C PRO A 72 -17.60 23.19 5.56
N VAL A 73 -17.33 22.12 6.29
CA VAL A 73 -16.88 22.18 7.69
C VAL A 73 -15.35 22.25 7.70
N THR A 74 -14.79 23.36 8.18
CA THR A 74 -13.33 23.61 8.19
C THR A 74 -12.68 23.43 9.57
N GLN A 75 -13.50 23.28 10.62
CA GLN A 75 -13.06 23.12 12.00
C GLN A 75 -13.69 21.87 12.62
N ALA A 76 -13.13 20.71 12.28
CA ALA A 76 -13.51 19.42 12.82
C ALA A 76 -12.29 18.55 13.13
N LEU A 77 -12.46 17.66 14.10
CA LEU A 77 -11.58 16.53 14.39
C LEU A 77 -12.20 15.31 13.70
N ILE A 78 -11.53 14.77 12.69
CA ILE A 78 -12.03 13.63 11.92
C ILE A 78 -11.11 12.42 12.14
N THR A 79 -11.71 11.28 12.45
CA THR A 79 -11.00 10.00 12.59
C THR A 79 -11.63 8.98 11.66
N LEU A 80 -10.81 8.38 10.81
CA LEU A 80 -11.19 7.24 9.99
C LEU A 80 -10.76 5.96 10.71
N ILE A 81 -11.71 5.09 10.97
CA ILE A 81 -11.50 3.79 11.61
C ILE A 81 -11.92 2.73 10.60
N VAL A 82 -11.12 1.69 10.40
CA VAL A 82 -11.44 0.54 9.55
C VAL A 82 -11.31 -0.74 10.35
N ARG A 83 -12.25 -1.67 10.17
CA ARG A 83 -12.30 -2.93 10.91
C ARG A 83 -12.50 -4.12 9.96
N LEU A 84 -11.81 -5.21 10.22
CA LEU A 84 -12.02 -6.50 9.56
C LEU A 84 -11.84 -7.59 10.61
N GLU A 85 -12.90 -8.32 10.91
CA GLU A 85 -12.91 -9.36 11.95
C GLU A 85 -12.39 -8.81 13.30
N ASP A 86 -11.22 -9.30 13.76
CA ASP A 86 -10.57 -8.89 15.01
C ASP A 86 -9.56 -7.73 14.82
N GLU A 87 -9.29 -7.31 13.58
CA GLU A 87 -8.36 -6.23 13.26
C GLU A 87 -9.07 -4.87 13.18
N ALA A 88 -8.47 -3.84 13.79
CA ALA A 88 -8.94 -2.47 13.71
C ALA A 88 -7.77 -1.48 13.56
N PHE A 89 -7.84 -0.66 12.52
CA PHE A 89 -6.88 0.42 12.29
C PHE A 89 -7.59 1.77 12.33
N GLN A 90 -6.90 2.79 12.84
CA GLN A 90 -7.44 4.15 12.89
C GLN A 90 -6.39 5.15 12.41
N SER A 91 -6.87 6.19 11.74
CA SER A 91 -6.04 7.29 11.26
C SER A 91 -6.78 8.61 11.45
N ARG A 92 -6.10 9.59 12.04
CA ARG A 92 -6.65 10.94 12.18
C ARG A 92 -6.48 11.66 10.85
N ALA A 93 -7.60 12.17 10.32
CA ALA A 93 -7.59 12.96 9.12
C ALA A 93 -7.25 14.43 9.47
N VAL A 94 -6.35 15.03 8.70
CA VAL A 94 -5.86 16.39 8.93
C VAL A 94 -6.09 17.25 7.71
N ASN A 95 -6.43 18.51 7.90
CA ASN A 95 -6.52 19.49 6.83
C ASN A 95 -5.25 20.34 6.74
N SER A 96 -5.12 21.13 5.67
CA SER A 96 -4.02 22.07 5.50
C SER A 96 -4.55 23.51 5.36
N PRO A 97 -3.75 24.54 5.69
CA PRO A 97 -4.17 25.93 5.48
C PRO A 97 -4.52 26.25 4.01
N SER A 98 -3.89 25.56 3.05
CA SER A 98 -4.17 25.69 1.62
C SER A 98 -5.42 24.94 1.16
N SER A 99 -5.88 23.94 1.94
CA SER A 99 -7.10 23.18 1.68
C SER A 99 -7.83 22.88 3.00
N PRO A 100 -8.51 23.89 3.60
CA PRO A 100 -9.11 23.73 4.92
C PRO A 100 -10.40 22.90 4.91
N THR A 101 -10.94 22.59 3.74
CA THR A 101 -12.20 21.87 3.53
C THR A 101 -12.02 20.38 3.27
N VAL A 102 -10.78 19.93 3.09
CA VAL A 102 -10.42 18.54 2.80
C VAL A 102 -9.57 18.02 3.95
N TYR A 103 -9.93 16.86 4.48
CA TYR A 103 -9.21 16.18 5.54
C TYR A 103 -8.60 14.89 5.01
N ASP A 104 -7.28 14.79 5.06
CA ASP A 104 -6.54 13.68 4.48
C ASP A 104 -6.09 12.70 5.57
N ALA A 105 -6.30 11.41 5.33
CA ALA A 105 -5.87 10.31 6.18
C ALA A 105 -5.15 9.25 5.35
N ASN A 106 -4.14 8.62 5.94
CA ASN A 106 -3.46 7.48 5.34
C ASN A 106 -3.69 6.24 6.20
N LEU A 107 -3.99 5.12 5.55
CA LEU A 107 -4.10 3.81 6.18
C LEU A 107 -3.34 2.77 5.36
N THR A 108 -2.90 1.71 6.02
CA THR A 108 -2.32 0.54 5.36
C THR A 108 -3.24 -0.63 5.62
N PHE A 109 -3.75 -1.25 4.56
CA PHE A 109 -4.47 -2.52 4.64
C PHE A 109 -3.46 -3.66 4.50
N TYR A 110 -3.60 -4.69 5.33
CA TYR A 110 -2.73 -5.88 5.29
C TYR A 110 -3.42 -7.09 4.67
N GLU A 111 -4.75 -7.07 4.64
CA GLU A 111 -5.59 -8.16 4.14
C GLU A 111 -6.68 -7.62 3.19
N GLU A 112 -7.06 -8.46 2.23
CA GLU A 112 -8.19 -8.19 1.34
C GLU A 112 -9.51 -8.51 2.04
N GLY A 113 -10.59 -7.86 1.61
CA GLY A 113 -11.93 -8.13 2.13
C GLY A 113 -12.80 -6.89 2.28
N PRO A 114 -14.04 -7.08 2.76
CA PRO A 114 -14.99 -6.01 3.00
C PRO A 114 -14.73 -5.36 4.37
N TRP A 115 -13.86 -4.36 4.41
CA TRP A 115 -13.56 -3.62 5.65
C TRP A 115 -14.74 -2.73 6.05
N GLU A 116 -15.15 -2.79 7.31
CA GLU A 116 -16.11 -1.86 7.89
C GLU A 116 -15.40 -0.55 8.22
N ALA A 117 -15.72 0.52 7.50
CA ALA A 117 -15.19 1.85 7.73
C ALA A 117 -16.17 2.70 8.54
N GLU A 118 -15.62 3.47 9.48
CA GLU A 118 -16.30 4.47 10.28
C GLU A 118 -15.56 5.81 10.13
N VAL A 119 -16.28 6.85 9.71
CA VAL A 119 -15.80 8.23 9.79
C VAL A 119 -16.48 8.88 10.98
N LYS A 120 -15.69 9.10 12.04
CA LYS A 120 -16.11 9.84 13.22
C LYS A 120 -15.72 11.31 13.06
N ILE A 121 -16.68 12.21 13.16
CA ILE A 121 -16.51 13.66 13.09
C ILE A 121 -16.90 14.32 14.40
N GLU A 122 -16.01 15.14 14.95
CA GLU A 122 -16.23 15.98 16.13
C GLU A 122 -15.99 17.45 15.76
N THR A 123 -17.01 18.29 15.79
CA THR A 123 -16.85 19.74 15.58
C THR A 123 -16.57 20.47 16.89
N ILE A 124 -15.91 21.63 16.80
CA ILE A 124 -15.70 22.51 17.96
C ILE A 124 -16.55 23.79 17.78
N PRO A 125 -17.56 24.05 18.63
CA PRO A 125 -18.06 23.22 19.74
C PRO A 125 -19.16 22.22 19.31
N GLY A 126 -19.01 20.95 19.71
CA GLY A 126 -20.11 20.20 20.32
C GLY A 126 -21.01 19.34 19.43
N GLN A 127 -20.59 18.90 18.24
CA GLN A 127 -21.33 17.85 17.52
C GLN A 127 -20.42 16.67 17.19
N GLU A 128 -20.81 15.50 17.66
CA GLU A 128 -20.19 14.22 17.36
C GLU A 128 -21.16 13.36 16.55
N ASN A 129 -20.76 13.00 15.34
CA ASN A 129 -21.52 12.07 14.50
C ASN A 129 -20.55 11.04 13.91
N SER A 130 -21.07 9.84 13.62
CA SER A 130 -20.33 8.82 12.86
C SER A 130 -21.10 8.41 11.62
N VAL A 131 -20.36 8.04 10.57
CA VAL A 131 -20.90 7.42 9.36
C VAL A 131 -20.20 6.11 9.10
N TYR A 132 -20.96 5.08 8.74
CA TYR A 132 -20.47 3.74 8.49
C TYR A 132 -20.67 3.36 7.02
N PHE A 133 -19.67 2.71 6.43
CA PHE A 133 -19.74 2.18 5.07
C PHE A 133 -18.75 1.03 4.89
N ILE A 134 -18.92 0.25 3.82
CA ILE A 134 -18.01 -0.85 3.50
C ILE A 134 -16.96 -0.37 2.49
N VAL A 135 -15.70 -0.70 2.76
CA VAL A 135 -14.56 -0.50 1.86
C VAL A 135 -14.11 -1.88 1.38
N ASP A 136 -14.38 -2.18 0.12
CA ASP A 136 -13.92 -3.42 -0.51
C ASP A 136 -12.45 -3.27 -0.90
N VAL A 137 -11.56 -3.93 -0.16
CA VAL A 137 -10.12 -3.95 -0.36
C VAL A 137 -9.76 -5.19 -1.16
N SER A 138 -9.09 -5.00 -2.30
CA SER A 138 -8.75 -6.10 -3.22
C SER A 138 -7.23 -6.31 -3.34
N GLY A 139 -6.82 -7.49 -3.79
CA GLY A 139 -5.43 -7.75 -4.18
C GLY A 139 -4.68 -8.61 -3.18
N GLU A 140 -3.59 -9.21 -3.65
CA GLU A 140 -2.85 -10.16 -2.82
C GLU A 140 -2.17 -9.47 -1.64
N SER A 141 -2.28 -10.09 -0.47
CA SER A 141 -1.52 -9.66 0.68
C SER A 141 -0.03 -9.78 0.40
N VAL A 142 0.67 -8.63 0.42
CA VAL A 142 2.12 -8.56 0.21
C VAL A 142 2.88 -9.25 1.35
N VAL A 143 2.18 -9.62 2.43
CA VAL A 143 2.68 -10.50 3.50
C VAL A 143 2.74 -11.96 3.05
N SER A 144 3.08 -12.21 1.80
CA SER A 144 3.64 -13.48 1.34
C SER A 144 5.10 -13.54 1.85
N GLY A 145 5.28 -13.92 3.12
CA GLY A 145 6.58 -14.05 3.77
C GLY A 145 7.56 -15.03 3.07
N THR A 146 7.10 -15.77 2.07
CA THR A 146 7.90 -16.70 1.27
C THR A 146 8.77 -15.98 0.23
N GLY A 147 8.30 -14.90 -0.40
CA GLY A 147 9.04 -14.18 -1.46
C GLY A 147 10.33 -13.52 -0.96
N ALA A 148 10.25 -12.81 0.17
CA ALA A 148 11.42 -12.21 0.82
C ALA A 148 12.40 -13.28 1.35
N GLY A 149 11.89 -14.41 1.82
CA GLY A 149 12.69 -15.56 2.24
C GLY A 149 13.54 -16.15 1.12
N TYR A 150 12.95 -16.36 -0.08
CA TYR A 150 13.69 -16.86 -1.24
C TYR A 150 14.78 -15.89 -1.71
N PHE A 151 14.49 -14.58 -1.72
CA PHE A 151 15.49 -13.56 -2.05
C PHE A 151 16.67 -13.57 -1.08
N PHE A 152 16.40 -13.67 0.22
CA PHE A 152 17.43 -13.76 1.25
C PHE A 152 18.30 -15.00 1.07
N ILE A 153 17.70 -16.18 0.87
CA ILE A 153 18.43 -17.44 0.64
C ILE A 153 19.30 -17.35 -0.62
N PHE A 154 18.79 -16.74 -1.69
CA PHE A 154 19.54 -16.55 -2.92
C PHE A 154 20.79 -15.68 -2.71
N VAL A 155 20.63 -14.49 -2.10
CA VAL A 155 21.74 -13.57 -1.82
C VAL A 155 22.76 -14.22 -0.89
N PHE A 156 22.29 -14.88 0.17
CA PHE A 156 23.15 -15.60 1.10
C PHE A 156 23.92 -16.73 0.41
N GLY A 157 23.26 -17.51 -0.45
CA GLY A 157 23.89 -18.58 -1.22
C GLY A 157 25.00 -18.07 -2.15
N VAL A 158 24.77 -16.97 -2.86
CA VAL A 158 25.78 -16.35 -3.72
C VAL A 158 26.99 -15.88 -2.91
N LEU A 159 26.78 -15.29 -1.72
CA LEU A 159 27.86 -14.86 -0.84
C LEU A 159 28.68 -16.05 -0.33
N VAL A 160 28.03 -17.10 0.17
CA VAL A 160 28.71 -18.29 0.70
C VAL A 160 29.49 -19.02 -0.41
N LEU A 161 28.91 -19.19 -1.59
CA LEU A 161 29.59 -19.81 -2.73
C LEU A 161 30.73 -18.95 -3.26
N GLY A 162 30.55 -17.63 -3.31
CA GLY A 162 31.60 -16.68 -3.70
C GLY A 162 32.80 -16.74 -2.78
N VAL A 163 32.57 -16.65 -1.46
CA VAL A 163 33.65 -16.76 -0.46
C VAL A 163 34.28 -18.15 -0.48
N GLY A 164 33.48 -19.22 -0.51
CA GLY A 164 33.98 -20.60 -0.52
C GLY A 164 34.87 -20.90 -1.72
N THR A 165 34.46 -20.47 -2.93
CA THR A 165 35.26 -20.64 -4.15
C THR A 165 36.56 -19.84 -4.08
N LEU A 166 36.54 -18.61 -3.55
CA LEU A 166 37.74 -17.79 -3.36
C LEU A 166 38.72 -18.45 -2.38
N THR A 167 38.24 -18.91 -1.23
CA THR A 167 39.06 -19.59 -0.21
C THR A 167 39.65 -20.90 -0.74
N PHE A 168 38.87 -21.70 -1.47
CA PHE A 168 39.37 -22.93 -2.09
C PHE A 168 40.46 -22.63 -3.14
N ARG A 169 40.26 -21.60 -3.97
CA ARG A 169 41.23 -21.21 -4.99
C ARG A 169 42.54 -20.69 -4.40
N TYR A 170 42.48 -19.95 -3.29
CA TYR A 170 43.67 -19.46 -2.59
C TYR A 170 44.41 -20.57 -1.85
N ARG A 171 43.71 -21.51 -1.20
CA ARG A 171 44.32 -22.69 -0.56
C ARG A 171 45.06 -23.60 -1.55
N ASN A 172 44.50 -23.81 -2.74
CA ASN A 172 45.14 -24.65 -3.77
C ASN A 172 46.31 -23.96 -4.50
N LYS A 173 46.47 -22.64 -4.38
CA LYS A 173 47.65 -21.93 -4.89
C LYS A 173 48.84 -21.98 -3.93
N GLY A 174 48.59 -22.10 -2.63
CA GLY A 174 49.64 -22.24 -1.61
C GLY A 174 50.37 -23.58 -1.63
N THR A 175 49.83 -24.59 -2.31
CA THR A 175 50.37 -25.97 -2.39
C THR A 175 51.15 -26.26 -3.68
N ARG A 176 51.34 -25.28 -4.58
CA ARG A 176 52.08 -25.44 -5.84
C ARG A 176 53.48 -24.81 -5.86
N SER A 177 53.95 -24.33 -4.71
CA SER A 177 55.32 -23.81 -4.55
C SER A 177 55.99 -24.51 -3.36
N ALA A 178 56.20 -25.81 -3.50
CA ALA A 178 57.13 -26.62 -2.71
C ALA A 178 57.75 -27.65 -3.66
#